data_AF-X0XC73-F1
#
_entry.id   AF-X0XC73-F1
#
_cell.length_a   1.000
_cell.length_b   1.000
_cell.length_c   1.000
_cell.angle_alpha   90.00
_cell.angle_beta   90.00
_cell.angle_gamma   90.00
#
_symmetry.space_group_name_H-M   'P 1'
#
loop_
_entity.id
_entity.type
_entity.pdbx_description
1 polymer ?
#
loop_
_entity_poly.entity_id
_entity_poly.type
_entity_poly.pdbx_seq_one_letter_code
_entity_poly.pdbx_strand_id
1 'polypeptide(L)'
;MTKVEYEVYVKRVNAFFRTEGIANLSSSKPDEHCPCGEDYTGQKDYEVESYFSHARCECCLRPLGGGREHATGWCPGDEGKPGEVLCYEVCRDCLYYAEYGRLDDMTMLEIEDS
;
A
#
# COMPACT_ATOMS: atom_id res chain seq x y z
N MET A 1 -9.31 -16.12 -0.14
CA MET A 1 -7.86 -16.30 -0.42
C MET A 1 -7.46 -17.61 0.25
N THR A 2 -6.70 -18.49 -0.39
CA THR A 2 -6.22 -19.75 0.24
C THR A 2 -4.95 -19.50 1.07
N LYS A 3 -4.56 -20.45 1.93
CA LYS A 3 -3.30 -20.37 2.70
C LYS A 3 -2.07 -20.20 1.80
N VAL A 4 -2.03 -20.92 0.69
CA VAL A 4 -0.94 -20.83 -0.30
C VAL A 4 -0.92 -19.44 -0.94
N GLU A 5 -2.08 -18.90 -1.30
CA GLU A 5 -2.18 -17.53 -1.84
C GLU A 5 -1.75 -16.48 -0.81
N TYR A 6 -2.08 -16.69 0.47
CA TYR A 6 -1.67 -15.80 1.56
C TYR A 6 -0.16 -15.81 1.77
N GLU A 7 0.49 -16.98 1.77
CA GLU A 7 1.95 -17.06 1.85
C GLU A 7 2.63 -16.35 0.67
N VAL A 8 2.08 -16.49 -0.54
CA VAL A 8 2.57 -15.78 -1.73
C VAL A 8 2.35 -14.27 -1.58
N TYR A 9 1.20 -13.84 -1.05
CA TYR A 9 0.91 -12.44 -0.75
C TYR A 9 1.93 -11.85 0.23
N VAL A 10 2.15 -12.50 1.38
CA VAL A 10 3.12 -12.07 2.39
C VAL A 10 4.53 -11.95 1.81
N LYS A 11 4.95 -12.91 0.99
CA LYS A 11 6.25 -12.86 0.31
C LYS A 11 6.38 -11.64 -0.61
N ARG A 12 5.33 -11.28 -1.34
CA ARG A 12 5.33 -10.12 -2.24
C ARG A 12 5.36 -8.80 -1.49
N VAL A 13 4.53 -8.64 -0.46
CA VAL A 13 4.54 -7.43 0.38
C VAL A 13 5.91 -7.25 1.02
N ASN A 14 6.48 -8.30 1.62
CA ASN A 14 7.82 -8.21 2.20
C ASN A 14 8.92 -7.93 1.17
N ALA A 15 8.76 -8.42 -0.07
CA ALA A 15 9.69 -8.11 -1.15
C ALA A 15 9.58 -6.64 -1.59
N PHE A 16 8.37 -6.09 -1.64
CA PHE A 16 8.13 -4.68 -1.95
C PHE A 16 8.84 -3.77 -0.94
N PHE A 17 8.62 -3.94 0.37
CA PHE A 17 9.29 -3.13 1.40
C PHE A 17 10.81 -3.18 1.30
N ARG A 18 11.39 -4.35 1.01
CA ARG A 18 12.84 -4.49 0.82
C ARG A 18 13.35 -3.86 -0.47
N THR A 19 12.59 -3.94 -1.56
CA THR A 19 13.00 -3.46 -2.88
C THR A 19 12.91 -1.95 -2.95
N GLU A 20 11.82 -1.38 -2.44
CA GLU A 20 11.62 0.06 -2.35
C GLU A 20 12.41 0.71 -1.22
N GLY A 21 12.92 -0.09 -0.27
CA GLY A 21 13.68 0.42 0.88
C GLY A 21 12.83 1.18 1.89
N ILE A 22 11.50 1.05 1.86
CA ILE A 22 10.59 1.78 2.74
C ILE A 22 10.41 1.07 4.09
N ALA A 23 10.28 1.85 5.16
CA ALA A 23 10.09 1.37 6.52
C ALA A 23 8.61 1.21 6.90
N ASN A 24 7.71 1.93 6.23
CA ASN A 24 6.28 1.92 6.48
C ASN A 24 5.49 2.17 5.20
N LEU A 25 4.18 2.00 5.28
CA LEU A 25 3.22 2.37 4.26
C LEU A 25 1.95 2.89 4.94
N SER A 26 1.56 4.12 4.68
CA SER A 26 0.39 4.79 5.27
C SER A 26 -0.45 5.43 4.18
N SER A 27 -1.76 5.58 4.41
CA SER A 27 -2.59 6.36 3.48
C SER A 27 -2.12 7.81 3.46
N SER A 28 -2.01 8.39 2.26
CA SER A 28 -1.75 9.82 2.11
C SER A 28 -3.00 10.60 2.51
N LYS A 29 -2.87 11.53 3.45
CA LYS A 29 -3.98 12.44 3.77
C LYS A 29 -4.14 13.50 2.67
N PRO A 30 -5.34 14.08 2.49
CA PRO A 30 -5.59 15.09 1.46
C PRO A 30 -4.79 16.39 1.64
N ASP A 31 -4.37 16.69 2.88
CA ASP A 31 -3.65 17.91 3.25
C ASP A 31 -2.12 17.75 3.14
N GLU A 32 -1.62 16.51 3.06
CA GLU A 32 -0.22 16.22 2.78
C GLU A 32 -0.03 16.16 1.27
N HIS A 33 0.63 17.17 0.69
CA HIS A 33 1.04 17.11 -0.71
C HIS A 33 1.80 15.81 -0.95
N CYS A 34 1.28 14.96 -1.81
CA CYS A 34 2.04 13.85 -2.38
C CYS A 34 3.36 14.42 -2.92
N PRO A 35 4.54 14.03 -2.40
CA PRO A 35 5.82 14.50 -2.91
C PRO A 35 6.03 14.17 -4.39
N CYS A 36 5.22 13.25 -4.94
CA CYS A 36 5.13 12.95 -6.37
C CYS A 36 4.76 14.16 -7.24
N GLY A 37 4.22 15.25 -6.67
CA GLY A 37 3.93 16.49 -7.41
C GLY A 37 2.84 16.34 -8.48
N GLU A 38 2.19 15.18 -8.56
CA GLU A 38 0.96 15.04 -9.32
C GLU A 38 -0.12 15.75 -8.51
N ASP A 39 -0.42 16.99 -8.92
CA ASP A 39 -1.64 17.69 -8.53
C ASP A 39 -2.82 16.79 -8.94
N TYR A 40 -3.26 15.91 -8.04
CA TYR A 40 -4.53 15.20 -8.20
C TYR A 40 -5.59 16.28 -8.19
N THR A 41 -6.01 16.62 -9.41
CA THR A 41 -6.65 17.88 -9.74
C THR A 41 -7.89 18.13 -8.89
N GLY A 42 -7.80 19.10 -7.98
CA GLY A 42 -8.91 20.01 -7.72
C GLY A 42 -9.97 19.59 -6.72
N GLN A 43 -9.76 18.59 -5.87
CA GLN A 43 -10.68 18.31 -4.76
C GLN A 43 -10.15 18.94 -3.47
N LYS A 44 -10.28 20.27 -3.37
CA LYS A 44 -10.23 20.94 -2.06
C LYS A 44 -11.40 20.41 -1.24
N ASP A 45 -11.09 19.81 -0.10
CA ASP A 45 -11.98 19.58 1.06
C ASP A 45 -12.53 18.18 1.31
N TYR A 46 -12.21 17.13 0.55
CA TYR A 46 -12.66 15.78 0.90
C TYR A 46 -11.57 14.73 0.72
N GLU A 47 -11.59 13.74 1.61
CA GLU A 47 -10.74 12.55 1.71
C GLU A 47 -10.28 12.07 0.32
N VAL A 48 -9.02 11.69 0.16
CA VAL A 48 -8.53 11.06 -1.06
C VAL A 48 -9.25 9.71 -1.13
N GLU A 49 -10.39 9.69 -1.81
CA GLU A 49 -11.28 8.53 -1.79
C GLU A 49 -10.64 7.37 -2.53
N SER A 50 -10.80 6.18 -1.97
CA SER A 50 -10.45 4.93 -2.63
C SER A 50 -11.10 4.91 -4.02
N TYR A 51 -10.31 4.65 -5.06
CA TYR A 51 -10.83 4.57 -6.43
C TYR A 51 -10.67 3.17 -6.99
N PHE A 52 -11.48 2.80 -7.96
CA PHE A 52 -11.39 1.48 -8.59
C PHE A 52 -10.36 1.48 -9.71
N SER A 53 -9.43 0.52 -9.69
CA SER A 53 -8.45 0.33 -10.76
C SER A 53 -8.33 -1.14 -11.17
N HIS A 54 -8.07 -1.36 -12.46
CA HIS A 54 -7.69 -2.66 -13.02
C HIS A 54 -6.16 -2.86 -13.05
N ALA A 55 -5.37 -1.82 -12.75
CA ALA A 55 -3.92 -1.92 -12.67
C ALA A 55 -3.52 -2.87 -11.53
N ARG A 56 -2.33 -3.49 -11.64
CA ARG A 56 -1.79 -4.31 -10.56
C ARG A 56 -1.50 -3.41 -9.35
N CYS A 57 -1.81 -3.89 -8.15
CA CYS A 57 -1.36 -3.23 -6.91
C CYS A 57 0.17 -3.16 -6.91
N GLU A 58 0.76 -1.99 -6.64
CA GLU A 58 2.22 -1.83 -6.66
C GLU A 58 2.91 -2.65 -5.57
N CYS A 59 2.25 -2.86 -4.43
CA CYS A 59 2.79 -3.63 -3.31
C CYS A 59 2.67 -5.15 -3.49
N CYS A 60 1.46 -5.68 -3.70
CA CYS A 60 1.25 -7.15 -3.78
C CYS A 60 1.19 -7.73 -5.20
N LEU A 61 1.24 -6.87 -6.23
CA LEU A 61 1.22 -7.21 -7.66
C LEU A 61 0.01 -8.06 -8.11
N ARG A 62 -1.05 -8.13 -7.29
CA ARG A 62 -2.27 -8.87 -7.64
C ARG A 62 -2.95 -8.18 -8.83
N PRO A 63 -3.34 -8.93 -9.87
CA PRO A 63 -3.94 -8.39 -11.08
C PRO A 63 -5.47 -8.17 -10.97
N LEU A 64 -6.02 -8.27 -9.76
CA LEU A 64 -7.46 -8.17 -9.56
C LEU A 64 -7.87 -6.69 -9.52
N GLY A 65 -8.90 -6.38 -10.30
CA GLY A 65 -9.57 -5.09 -10.21
C GLY A 65 -10.13 -4.89 -8.81
N GLY A 66 -9.95 -3.71 -8.24
CA GLY A 66 -10.40 -3.41 -6.89
C GLY A 66 -10.07 -2.00 -6.46
N GLY A 67 -10.44 -1.68 -5.22
CA GLY A 67 -10.10 -0.41 -4.59
C GLY A 67 -8.58 -0.20 -4.54
N ARG A 68 -8.16 1.01 -4.88
CA ARG A 68 -6.81 1.53 -4.71
C ARG A 68 -6.86 2.72 -3.80
N GLU A 69 -5.83 2.79 -2.98
CA GLU A 69 -5.57 3.83 -2.02
C GLU A 69 -4.26 4.49 -2.40
N HIS A 70 -4.22 5.81 -2.33
CA HIS A 70 -2.96 6.52 -2.37
C HIS A 70 -2.24 6.34 -1.04
N ALA A 71 -0.99 5.92 -1.13
CA ALA A 71 -0.17 5.62 0.02
C ALA A 71 1.20 6.27 -0.08
N THR A 72 1.76 6.60 1.07
CA THR A 72 3.13 7.10 1.23
C THR A 72 3.96 6.10 2.02
N GLY A 73 5.21 5.92 1.61
CA GLY A 73 6.19 5.13 2.34
C GLY A 73 7.45 5.94 2.62
N TRP A 74 7.97 5.84 3.84
CA TRP A 74 9.21 6.51 4.24
C TRP A 74 10.42 5.63 3.91
N CYS A 75 11.30 6.11 3.03
CA CYS A 75 12.61 5.55 2.79
C CYS A 75 13.62 6.26 3.72
N PRO A 76 14.16 5.57 4.75
CA PRO A 76 15.21 6.15 5.57
C PRO A 76 16.46 6.36 4.72
N GLY A 77 16.94 7.59 4.65
CA GLY A 77 18.16 7.92 3.91
C GLY A 77 19.40 7.24 4.50
N ASP A 78 20.41 7.05 3.67
CA ASP A 78 21.73 6.55 4.09
C ASP A 78 22.54 7.63 4.82
N GLU A 79 23.69 7.24 5.36
CA GLU A 79 24.64 8.17 5.98
C GLU A 79 24.98 9.34 5.03
N GLY A 80 24.55 10.55 5.42
CA GLY A 80 24.76 11.77 4.64
C GLY A 80 23.68 12.10 3.60
N LYS A 81 22.60 11.31 3.48
CA LYS A 81 21.43 11.63 2.66
C LYS A 81 20.17 11.77 3.53
N PRO A 82 19.36 12.82 3.32
CA PRO A 82 18.06 12.89 3.98
C PRO A 82 17.18 11.73 3.49
N GLY A 83 16.32 11.21 4.36
CA GLY A 83 15.29 10.28 3.93
C GLY A 83 14.26 10.96 3.04
N GLU A 84 13.54 10.16 2.27
CA GLU A 84 12.55 10.62 1.31
C GLU A 84 11.22 9.89 1.50
N VAL A 85 10.14 10.58 1.17
CA VAL A 85 8.80 10.00 1.13
C VAL A 85 8.50 9.63 -0.31
N LEU A 86 8.17 8.36 -0.52
CA LEU A 86 7.79 7.79 -1.81
C LEU A 86 6.27 7.56 -1.85
N CYS A 87 5.68 7.54 -3.04
CA CYS A 87 4.23 7.49 -3.24
C CYS A 87 3.85 6.28 -4.06
N TYR A 88 2.74 5.65 -3.70
CA TYR A 88 2.28 4.39 -4.27
C TYR A 88 0.76 4.32 -4.38
N GLU A 89 0.29 3.47 -5.29
CA GLU A 89 -1.09 3.08 -5.50
C GLU A 89 -1.26 1.61 -5.12
N VAL A 90 -1.80 1.38 -3.93
CA VAL A 90 -1.85 0.06 -3.30
C VAL A 90 -3.28 -0.34 -2.98
N CYS A 91 -3.53 -1.64 -2.81
CA CYS A 91 -4.84 -2.11 -2.36
C CYS A 91 -4.97 -1.98 -0.84
N ARG A 92 -6.22 -1.90 -0.36
CA ARG A 92 -6.54 -1.77 1.08
C ARG A 92 -5.91 -2.87 1.93
N ASP A 93 -5.88 -4.10 1.44
CA ASP A 93 -5.22 -5.24 2.09
C ASP A 93 -3.73 -4.95 2.40
N CYS A 94 -3.02 -4.27 1.49
CA CYS A 94 -1.59 -3.96 1.65
C CYS A 94 -1.37 -2.87 2.70
N LEU A 95 -2.22 -1.86 2.74
CA LEU A 95 -2.18 -0.84 3.79
C LEU A 95 -2.48 -1.45 5.16
N TYR A 96 -3.53 -2.26 5.25
CA TYR A 96 -3.87 -2.94 6.50
C TYR A 96 -2.74 -3.87 6.94
N TYR A 97 -2.17 -4.66 6.02
CA TYR A 97 -1.05 -5.54 6.34
C TYR A 97 0.20 -4.76 6.77
N ALA A 98 0.50 -3.62 6.14
CA ALA A 98 1.62 -2.78 6.53
C ALA A 98 1.48 -2.24 7.97
N GLU A 99 0.25 -1.91 8.38
CA GLU A 99 -0.03 -1.37 9.70
C GLU A 99 -0.09 -2.46 10.79
N TYR A 100 -0.70 -3.61 10.49
CA TYR A 100 -1.02 -4.64 11.49
C TYR A 100 -0.21 -5.93 11.36
N GLY A 101 0.59 -6.10 10.32
CA GLY A 101 1.41 -7.30 10.05
C GLY A 101 0.61 -8.55 9.64
N ARG A 102 -0.70 -8.42 9.45
CA ARG A 102 -1.64 -9.47 9.03
C ARG A 102 -2.80 -8.85 8.27
N LEU A 103 -3.54 -9.66 7.51
CA LEU A 103 -4.82 -9.21 6.92
C LEU A 103 -5.88 -9.07 8.02
N ASP A 104 -6.99 -8.40 7.69
CA ASP A 104 -8.08 -8.18 8.64
C ASP A 104 -8.69 -9.51 9.11
N ASP A 105 -9.30 -9.47 10.29
CA ASP A 105 -9.79 -10.66 10.98
C ASP A 105 -10.82 -11.46 10.14
N MET A 106 -11.63 -10.79 9.31
CA MET A 106 -12.58 -11.48 8.42
C MET A 106 -11.83 -12.25 7.32
N THR A 107 -10.86 -11.60 6.67
CA THR A 107 -10.02 -12.25 5.66
C THR A 107 -9.21 -13.42 6.24
N MET A 108 -8.73 -13.29 7.48
CA MET A 108 -7.99 -14.36 8.16
C MET A 108 -8.88 -15.59 8.44
N LEU A 109 -10.15 -15.40 8.83
CA LEU A 109 -11.10 -16.50 9.02
C LEU A 109 -11.35 -17.27 7.72
N GLU A 110 -11.50 -16.58 6.59
CA GLU A 110 -11.72 -17.22 5.28
C GLU A 110 -10.51 -18.04 4.79
N ILE A 111 -9.31 -17.66 5.21
CA ILE A 111 -8.07 -18.38 4.86
C ILE A 111 -7.94 -19.69 5.66
N GLU A 112 -8.42 -19.75 6.91
CA GLU A 112 -8.29 -20.94 7.76
C GLU A 112 -9.09 -22.15 7.25
N ASP A 113 -10.25 -21.88 6.64
CA ASP A 113 -11.18 -22.88 6.10
C ASP A 113 -10.84 -23.40 4.69
N SER A 114 -9.77 -22.89 4.07
CA SER A 114 -9.33 -23.24 2.70
C SER A 114 -8.11 -24.15 2.64
#